data_AF-X0VM59-F1
#
_entry.id   AF-X0VM59-F1
#
_cell.length_a   1.000
_cell.length_b   1.000
_cell.length_c   1.000
_cell.angle_alpha   90.00
_cell.angle_beta   90.00
_cell.angle_gamma   90.00
#
_symmetry.space_group_name_H-M   'P 1'
#
loop_
_entity.id
_entity.type
_entity.pdbx_description
1 polymer ?
#
loop_
_entity_poly.entity_id
_entity_poly.type
_entity_poly.pdbx_seq_one_letter_code
_entity_poly.pdbx_strand_id
1 'polypeptide(L)'
;MRSEIDQTKIAEAFMALCELHEKQISPVTRKMYVESLKEFSMEQITLAISRSIREHKWFPKPVELIELIRGTEPQSGEVAELQASRIIEQVRKVGSWGSPVWEDPITQRLMNSRFSYHSVCKMLESEMTWFVKEFKEAYRANVDIQQIEAPAVLKKIVARIGKGIE
;
A
#
# COMPACT_ATOMS: atom_id res chain seq x y z
N MET A 1 -12.01 -8.26 -31.36
CA MET A 1 -12.68 -6.95 -31.48
C MET A 1 -12.62 -6.13 -30.19
N ARG A 2 -13.04 -6.63 -29.01
CA ARG A 2 -12.87 -5.89 -27.73
C ARG A 2 -11.39 -5.55 -27.41
N SER A 3 -10.49 -6.52 -27.50
CA SER A 3 -9.05 -6.34 -27.17
C SER A 3 -8.29 -5.33 -28.03
N GLU A 4 -8.67 -5.18 -29.31
CA GLU A 4 -8.04 -4.20 -30.23
C GLU A 4 -8.49 -2.77 -29.91
N ILE A 5 -9.79 -2.58 -29.65
CA ILE A 5 -10.35 -1.28 -29.24
C ILE A 5 -9.72 -0.84 -27.90
N ASP A 6 -9.46 -1.79 -27.00
CA ASP A 6 -8.86 -1.53 -25.69
C ASP A 6 -7.40 -1.06 -25.81
N GLN A 7 -6.62 -1.63 -26.73
CA GLN A 7 -5.23 -1.19 -27.00
C GLN A 7 -5.17 0.20 -27.64
N THR A 8 -6.11 0.50 -28.54
CA THR A 8 -6.19 1.82 -29.19
C THR A 8 -6.45 2.94 -28.19
N LYS A 9 -7.37 2.76 -27.23
CA LYS A 9 -7.67 3.77 -26.21
C LYS A 9 -6.50 4.07 -25.28
N ILE A 10 -5.77 3.04 -24.86
CA ILE A 10 -4.56 3.21 -24.05
C ILE A 10 -3.51 3.99 -24.86
N ALA A 11 -3.32 3.64 -26.13
CA ALA A 11 -2.39 4.34 -27.01
C ALA A 11 -2.77 5.82 -27.19
N GLU A 12 -4.05 6.13 -27.41
CA GLU A 12 -4.56 7.50 -27.51
C GLU A 12 -4.32 8.30 -26.22
N ALA A 13 -4.65 7.73 -25.05
CA ALA A 13 -4.41 8.38 -23.77
C ALA A 13 -2.91 8.65 -23.54
N PHE A 14 -2.05 7.70 -23.91
CA PHE A 14 -0.60 7.84 -23.78
C PHE A 14 -0.03 8.89 -24.74
N MET A 15 -0.58 8.98 -25.96
CA MET A 15 -0.21 10.02 -26.93
C MET A 15 -0.60 11.41 -26.41
N ALA A 16 -1.83 11.56 -25.89
CA ALA A 16 -2.27 12.81 -25.29
C ALA A 16 -1.36 13.24 -24.13
N LEU A 17 -0.93 12.30 -23.28
CA LEU A 17 0.03 12.57 -22.21
C LEU A 17 1.40 13.04 -22.75
N CYS A 18 1.89 12.45 -23.85
CA CYS A 18 3.13 12.86 -24.49
C CYS A 18 3.02 14.27 -25.10
N GLU A 19 1.92 14.56 -25.78
CA GLU A 19 1.65 15.86 -26.41
C GLU A 19 1.54 16.98 -25.39
N LEU A 20 0.76 16.78 -24.32
CA LEU A 20 0.55 17.80 -23.28
C LEU A 20 1.82 18.15 -22.49
N HIS A 21 2.76 17.22 -22.38
CA HIS A 21 4.05 17.46 -21.72
C HIS A 21 5.19 17.73 -22.72
N GLU A 22 4.90 17.88 -24.00
CA GLU A 22 5.89 18.10 -25.08
C GLU A 22 7.04 17.07 -25.05
N LYS A 23 6.70 15.81 -24.74
CA LYS A 23 7.67 14.72 -24.60
C LYS A 23 7.62 13.75 -25.76
N GLN A 24 8.77 13.54 -26.38
CA GLN A 24 9.00 12.38 -27.24
C GLN A 24 9.63 11.25 -26.41
N ILE A 25 8.95 10.11 -26.35
CA ILE A 25 9.43 8.92 -25.65
C ILE A 25 10.05 7.92 -26.63
N SER A 26 11.15 7.29 -26.22
CA SER A 26 11.74 6.21 -26.99
C SER A 26 10.82 4.98 -27.03
N PRO A 27 10.95 4.10 -28.04
CA PRO A 27 10.24 2.83 -28.07
C PRO A 27 10.49 1.97 -26.82
N VAL A 28 11.71 2.04 -26.26
CA VAL A 28 12.10 1.33 -25.04
C VAL A 28 11.32 1.85 -23.84
N THR A 29 11.25 3.18 -23.68
CA THR A 29 10.48 3.84 -22.61
C THR A 29 9.01 3.45 -22.70
N ARG A 30 8.42 3.50 -23.89
CA ARG A 30 7.02 3.11 -24.12
C ARG A 30 6.76 1.67 -23.67
N LYS A 31 7.65 0.74 -24.04
CA LYS A 31 7.54 -0.67 -23.63
C LYS A 31 7.61 -0.85 -22.11
N MET A 32 8.47 -0.09 -21.42
CA MET A 32 8.57 -0.12 -19.96
C MET A 32 7.29 0.35 -19.27
N TYR A 33 6.62 1.38 -19.78
CA TYR A 33 5.32 1.81 -19.23
C TYR A 33 4.24 0.75 -19.42
N VAL A 34 4.13 0.19 -20.63
CA VAL A 34 3.15 -0.88 -20.91
C VAL A 34 3.39 -2.08 -19.98
N GLU A 35 4.65 -2.51 -19.82
CA GLU A 35 5.00 -3.63 -18.95
C GLU A 35 4.70 -3.32 -17.47
N SER A 36 4.92 -2.09 -17.01
CA SER A 36 4.64 -1.66 -15.63
C SER A 36 3.15 -1.58 -15.32
N LEU A 37 2.32 -1.31 -16.33
CA LEU A 37 0.88 -1.12 -16.16
C LEU A 37 0.05 -2.33 -16.58
N LYS A 38 0.68 -3.41 -17.06
CA LYS A 38 0.00 -4.59 -17.62
C LYS A 38 -0.94 -5.33 -16.64
N GLU A 39 -0.80 -5.10 -15.34
CA GLU A 39 -1.63 -5.71 -14.30
C GLU A 39 -2.97 -4.98 -14.06
N PHE A 40 -3.13 -3.77 -14.61
CA PHE A 40 -4.32 -2.94 -14.43
C PHE A 40 -5.26 -3.00 -15.63
N SER A 41 -6.55 -2.74 -15.39
CA SER A 41 -7.55 -2.63 -16.44
C SER A 41 -7.33 -1.37 -17.30
N MET A 42 -7.84 -1.40 -18.53
CA MET A 42 -7.75 -0.25 -19.45
C MET A 42 -8.43 1.00 -18.88
N GLU A 43 -9.57 0.83 -18.21
CA GLU A 43 -10.30 1.91 -17.55
C GLU A 43 -9.47 2.53 -16.43
N GLN A 44 -8.78 1.70 -15.64
CA GLN A 44 -7.88 2.15 -14.58
C GLN A 44 -6.72 2.98 -15.15
N ILE A 45 -6.06 2.49 -16.19
CA ILE A 45 -4.93 3.16 -16.84
C ILE A 45 -5.38 4.50 -17.44
N THR A 46 -6.47 4.51 -18.20
CA THR A 46 -7.01 5.71 -18.87
C THR A 46 -7.40 6.77 -17.84
N LEU A 47 -8.03 6.36 -16.73
CA LEU A 47 -8.41 7.26 -15.66
C LEU A 47 -7.17 7.83 -14.95
N ALA A 48 -6.16 7.02 -14.69
CA ALA A 48 -4.92 7.47 -14.06
C ALA A 48 -4.13 8.44 -14.94
N ILE A 49 -4.03 8.19 -16.24
CA ILE A 49 -3.45 9.14 -17.20
C ILE A 49 -4.25 10.46 -17.16
N SER A 50 -5.58 10.39 -17.22
CA SER A 50 -6.44 11.58 -17.18
C SER A 50 -6.29 12.38 -15.88
N ARG A 51 -6.09 11.70 -14.74
CA ARG A 51 -5.78 12.34 -13.45
C ARG A 51 -4.39 12.96 -13.44
N SER A 52 -3.39 12.24 -13.95
CA SER A 52 -2.00 12.71 -14.00
C SER A 52 -1.86 14.02 -14.76
N ILE A 53 -2.63 14.21 -15.83
CA ILE A 53 -2.66 15.46 -16.61
C ILE A 53 -3.11 16.66 -15.74
N ARG A 54 -3.98 16.43 -14.75
CA ARG A 54 -4.46 17.49 -13.85
C ARG A 54 -3.56 17.68 -12.62
N GLU A 55 -2.96 16.59 -12.13
CA GLU A 55 -2.29 16.54 -10.83
C GLU A 55 -0.77 16.70 -10.95
N HIS A 56 -0.16 16.31 -12.07
CA HIS A 56 1.28 16.34 -12.26
C HIS A 56 1.73 17.47 -13.19
N LYS A 57 2.75 18.20 -12.75
CA LYS A 57 3.41 19.26 -13.54
C LYS A 57 4.37 18.69 -14.58
N TRP A 58 4.92 17.50 -14.33
CA TRP A 58 5.91 16.84 -15.17
C TRP A 58 5.37 15.54 -15.73
N PHE A 59 5.98 15.06 -16.82
CA PHE A 59 5.62 13.78 -17.42
C PHE A 59 5.77 12.66 -16.37
N PRO A 60 4.68 11.99 -15.99
CA PRO A 60 4.68 11.10 -14.83
C PRO A 60 5.46 9.83 -15.12
N LYS A 61 6.26 9.37 -14.17
CA LYS A 61 6.88 8.04 -14.14
C LYS A 61 5.80 6.96 -14.00
N PRO A 62 6.09 5.69 -14.35
CA PRO A 62 5.11 4.60 -14.19
C PRO A 62 4.59 4.46 -12.76
N VAL A 63 5.45 4.67 -11.74
CA VAL A 63 5.06 4.57 -10.32
C VAL A 63 3.99 5.60 -9.93
N GLU A 64 4.09 6.83 -10.44
CA GLU A 64 3.11 7.89 -10.15
C GLU A 64 1.75 7.57 -10.78
N LEU A 65 1.72 6.91 -11.96
CA LEU A 65 0.48 6.42 -12.54
C LEU A 65 -0.11 5.25 -11.72
N ILE A 66 0.73 4.35 -11.21
CA ILE A 66 0.30 3.23 -10.36
C ILE A 66 -0.34 3.76 -9.06
N GLU A 67 0.25 4.78 -8.44
CA GLU A 67 -0.31 5.46 -7.27
C GLU A 67 -1.69 6.05 -7.58
N LEU A 68 -1.87 6.69 -8.74
CA LEU A 68 -3.18 7.20 -9.16
C LEU A 68 -4.22 6.11 -9.41
N ILE A 69 -3.80 4.91 -9.86
CA ILE A 69 -4.68 3.75 -10.09
C ILE A 69 -5.14 3.14 -8.76
N ARG A 70 -4.20 2.88 -7.85
CA ARG A 70 -4.47 2.26 -6.55
C ARG A 70 -5.19 3.23 -5.60
N GLY A 71 -5.19 4.52 -5.93
CA GLY A 71 -5.43 5.59 -4.97
C GLY A 71 -4.19 5.78 -4.11
N THR A 72 -4.16 6.84 -3.30
CA THR A 72 -3.23 6.91 -2.19
C THR A 72 -3.53 5.73 -1.27
N GLU A 73 -2.86 4.59 -1.48
CA GLU A 73 -2.75 3.56 -0.47
C GLU A 73 -2.26 4.29 0.79
N PRO A 74 -3.01 4.20 1.91
CA PRO A 74 -2.62 4.92 3.09
C PRO A 74 -1.19 4.51 3.42
N GLN A 75 -0.29 5.49 3.47
CA GLN A 75 1.11 5.18 3.72
C GLN A 75 1.18 4.41 5.03
N SER A 76 2.17 3.53 5.19
CA SER A 76 2.33 2.74 6.41
C SER A 76 2.28 3.59 7.69
N GLY A 77 2.70 4.85 7.61
CA GLY A 77 2.54 5.85 8.66
C GLY A 77 1.11 6.25 9.01
N GLU A 78 0.24 6.42 8.00
CA GLU A 78 -1.19 6.76 8.18
C GLU A 78 -1.96 5.56 8.75
N VAL A 79 -1.67 4.36 8.25
CA VAL A 79 -2.24 3.12 8.81
C VAL A 79 -1.82 2.96 10.27
N ALA A 80 -0.54 3.14 10.58
CA ALA A 80 -0.04 3.04 11.95
C ALA A 80 -0.70 4.04 12.90
N GLU A 81 -0.94 5.27 12.44
CA GLU A 81 -1.63 6.31 13.21
C GLU A 81 -3.10 5.98 13.45
N LEU A 82 -3.78 5.45 12.44
CA LEU A 82 -5.15 4.96 12.57
C LEU A 82 -5.24 3.81 13.59
N GLN A 83 -4.32 2.84 13.52
CA GLN A 83 -4.31 1.71 14.48
C GLN A 83 -4.00 2.18 15.90
N ALA A 84 -3.03 3.09 16.09
CA ALA A 84 -2.75 3.68 17.40
C ALA A 84 -4.00 4.39 17.98
N SER A 85 -4.72 5.14 17.14
CA SER A 85 -5.94 5.83 17.54
C SER A 85 -7.05 4.87 17.96
N ARG A 86 -7.22 3.75 17.23
CA ARG A 86 -8.17 2.68 17.59
C ARG A 86 -7.83 2.04 18.93
N ILE A 87 -6.55 1.82 19.23
CA ILE A 87 -6.13 1.30 20.54
C ILE A 87 -6.54 2.26 21.65
N ILE A 88 -6.25 3.55 21.50
CA ILE A 88 -6.59 4.58 22.49
C ILE A 88 -8.11 4.68 22.68
N GLU A 89 -8.87 4.66 21.60
CA GLU A 89 -10.34 4.65 21.65
C GLU A 89 -10.86 3.43 22.44
N GLN A 90 -10.30 2.26 22.17
CA GLN A 90 -10.68 1.03 22.86
C GLN A 90 -10.34 1.08 24.36
N VAL A 91 -9.17 1.61 24.71
CA VAL A 91 -8.77 1.88 26.11
C VAL A 91 -9.79 2.77 26.80
N ARG A 92 -10.20 3.87 26.15
CA ARG A 92 -11.19 4.81 26.69
C ARG A 92 -12.58 4.18 26.84
N LYS A 93 -12.97 3.31 25.91
CA LYS A 93 -14.31 2.72 25.84
C LYS A 93 -14.48 1.51 26.76
N VAL A 94 -13.47 0.66 26.86
CA VAL A 94 -13.56 -0.64 27.57
C VAL A 94 -12.77 -0.63 28.88
N GLY A 95 -11.68 0.15 28.96
CA GLY A 95 -10.82 0.21 30.13
C GLY A 95 -9.97 -1.04 30.35
N SER A 96 -9.31 -1.10 31.52
CA SER A 96 -8.30 -2.12 31.86
C SER A 96 -8.81 -3.56 31.97
N TRP A 97 -10.11 -3.74 32.15
CA TRP A 97 -10.74 -5.07 32.28
C TRP A 97 -11.09 -5.69 30.93
N GLY A 98 -10.90 -4.95 29.84
CA GLY A 98 -11.12 -5.43 28.48
C GLY A 98 -10.03 -6.39 28.00
N SER A 99 -10.40 -7.26 27.07
CA SER A 99 -9.47 -8.07 26.27
C SER A 99 -9.77 -7.88 24.79
N PRO A 100 -9.34 -6.76 24.20
CA PRO A 100 -9.62 -6.47 22.80
C PRO A 100 -8.86 -7.42 21.86
N VAL A 101 -9.52 -7.78 20.77
CA VAL A 101 -8.92 -8.52 19.65
C VAL A 101 -8.69 -7.53 18.52
N TRP A 102 -7.48 -7.54 17.94
CA TRP A 102 -7.09 -6.62 16.88
C TRP A 102 -7.17 -7.33 15.53
N GLU A 103 -7.92 -6.75 14.59
CA GLU A 103 -8.05 -7.29 13.22
C GLU A 103 -6.74 -7.16 12.44
N ASP A 104 -6.01 -6.07 12.67
CA ASP A 104 -4.72 -5.85 12.02
C ASP A 104 -3.64 -6.74 12.65
N PRO A 105 -3.00 -7.65 11.87
CA PRO A 105 -2.08 -8.64 12.40
C PRO A 105 -0.80 -8.01 12.98
N ILE A 106 -0.37 -6.86 12.47
CA ILE A 106 0.80 -6.14 13.00
C ILE A 106 0.46 -5.58 14.38
N THR A 107 -0.70 -4.94 14.52
CA THR A 107 -1.23 -4.42 15.78
C THR A 107 -1.41 -5.54 16.80
N GLN A 108 -2.03 -6.66 16.40
CA GLN A 108 -2.19 -7.84 17.25
C GLN A 108 -0.83 -8.33 17.76
N ARG A 109 0.17 -8.45 16.88
CA ARG A 109 1.53 -8.88 17.28
C ARG A 109 2.15 -7.88 18.25
N LEU A 110 2.15 -6.59 17.92
CA LEU A 110 2.77 -5.54 18.73
C LEU A 110 2.13 -5.42 20.12
N MET A 111 0.81 -5.52 20.21
CA MET A 111 0.07 -5.47 21.48
C MET A 111 0.20 -6.74 22.33
N ASN A 112 0.75 -7.82 21.77
CA ASN A 112 1.04 -9.06 22.49
C ASN A 112 2.53 -9.20 22.86
N SER A 113 3.44 -8.57 22.11
CA SER A 113 4.88 -8.78 22.27
C SER A 113 5.64 -7.58 22.83
N ARG A 114 5.31 -6.37 22.39
CA ARG A 114 6.05 -5.14 22.73
C ARG A 114 5.29 -4.26 23.70
N PHE A 115 4.01 -4.07 23.43
CA PHE A 115 3.11 -3.30 24.26
C PHE A 115 2.21 -4.26 25.05
N SER A 116 1.61 -3.77 26.11
CA SER A 116 0.60 -4.49 26.88
C SER A 116 -0.62 -3.62 27.03
N TYR A 117 -1.79 -4.12 26.65
CA TYR A 117 -3.05 -3.38 26.76
C TYR A 117 -3.29 -2.83 28.17
N HIS A 118 -3.00 -3.63 29.20
CA HIS A 118 -3.13 -3.20 30.61
C HIS A 118 -2.19 -2.04 30.96
N SER A 119 -0.96 -2.04 30.43
CA SER A 119 -0.02 -0.94 30.62
C SER A 119 -0.50 0.32 29.92
N VAL A 120 -1.02 0.22 28.69
CA VAL A 120 -1.58 1.35 27.93
C VAL A 120 -2.79 1.94 28.66
N CYS A 121 -3.64 1.12 29.28
CA CYS A 121 -4.77 1.58 30.08
C CYS A 121 -4.41 2.41 31.32
N LYS A 122 -3.16 2.30 31.80
CA LYS A 122 -2.70 3.01 33.01
C LYS A 122 -1.90 4.28 32.72
N MET A 123 -1.55 4.51 31.46
CA MET A 123 -0.77 5.67 31.05
C MET A 123 -1.56 6.96 31.22
N LEU A 124 -0.86 8.02 31.61
CA LEU A 124 -1.38 9.38 31.65
C LEU A 124 -1.52 9.94 30.23
N GLU A 125 -2.32 11.00 30.08
CA GLU A 125 -2.53 11.64 28.78
C GLU A 125 -1.21 12.18 28.17
N SER A 126 -0.28 12.64 29.00
CA SER A 126 1.07 13.05 28.56
C SER A 126 1.93 11.89 28.05
N GLU A 127 1.65 10.66 28.48
CA GLU A 127 2.37 9.45 28.07
C GLU A 127 1.76 8.85 26.79
N MET A 128 0.46 9.09 26.54
CA MET A 128 -0.21 8.66 25.32
C MET A 128 0.47 9.16 24.05
N THR A 129 0.95 10.41 24.04
CA THR A 129 1.68 10.95 22.87
C THR A 129 2.94 10.15 22.57
N TRP A 130 3.68 9.73 23.61
CA TRP A 130 4.88 8.91 23.46
C TRP A 130 4.53 7.49 23.00
N PHE A 131 3.48 6.89 23.56
CA PHE A 131 2.95 5.61 23.10
C PHE A 131 2.63 5.64 21.60
N VAL A 132 1.90 6.65 21.12
CA VAL A 132 1.56 6.77 19.68
C VAL A 132 2.81 6.85 18.83
N LYS A 133 3.81 7.63 19.26
CA LYS A 133 5.07 7.77 18.54
C LYS A 133 5.81 6.43 18.44
N GLU A 134 6.02 5.76 19.58
CA GLU A 134 6.72 4.47 19.62
C GLU A 134 5.96 3.37 18.86
N PHE A 135 4.63 3.37 18.95
CA PHE A 135 3.79 2.43 18.21
C PHE A 135 3.95 2.63 16.71
N LYS A 136 3.91 3.88 16.22
CA LYS A 136 4.09 4.18 14.79
C LYS A 136 5.47 3.73 14.28
N GLU A 137 6.52 3.95 15.04
CA GLU A 137 7.88 3.50 14.70
C GLU A 137 7.96 1.97 14.64
N ALA A 138 7.44 1.28 15.67
CA ALA A 138 7.42 -0.18 15.71
C ALA A 138 6.56 -0.78 14.58
N TYR A 139 5.42 -0.17 14.27
CA TYR A 139 4.52 -0.61 13.22
C TYR A 139 5.20 -0.59 11.85
N ARG A 140 5.88 0.52 11.51
CA ARG A 140 6.60 0.66 10.23
C ARG A 140 7.67 -0.42 10.06
N ALA A 141 8.49 -0.65 11.09
CA ALA A 141 9.50 -1.71 11.06
C ALA A 141 8.89 -3.11 10.84
N ASN A 142 7.65 -3.32 11.30
CA ASN A 142 6.95 -4.59 11.15
C ASN A 142 6.26 -4.77 9.79
N VAL A 143 5.93 -3.67 9.10
CA VAL A 143 5.51 -3.67 7.69
C VAL A 143 6.67 -4.13 6.81
N ASP A 144 7.87 -3.59 7.04
CA ASP A 144 9.08 -3.96 6.29
C ASP A 144 9.41 -5.45 6.46
N ILE A 145 9.23 -5.99 7.67
CA ILE A 145 9.43 -7.43 7.95
C ILE A 145 8.40 -8.30 7.19
N GLN A 146 7.12 -7.90 7.13
CA GLN A 146 6.13 -8.65 6.35
C GLN A 146 6.45 -8.65 4.85
N GLN A 147 7.04 -7.57 4.33
CA GLN A 147 7.52 -7.53 2.95
C GLN A 147 8.72 -8.47 2.72
N ILE A 148 9.58 -8.66 3.72
CA ILE A 148 10.71 -9.61 3.69
C ILE A 148 10.26 -11.07 3.83
N GLU A 149 9.19 -11.36 4.58
CA GLU A 149 8.59 -12.70 4.68
C GLU A 149 7.72 -13.08 3.46
N ALA A 150 7.36 -12.09 2.64
CA ALA A 150 6.62 -12.29 1.40
C ALA A 150 7.46 -12.15 0.10
N PRO A 151 8.62 -12.82 -0.10
CA PRO A 151 9.00 -13.17 -1.45
C PRO A 151 8.02 -14.26 -1.86
N ALA A 152 7.05 -13.94 -2.74
CA ALA A 152 6.16 -14.93 -3.37
C ALA A 152 6.91 -16.13 -3.99
N VAL A 153 8.22 -15.98 -4.17
CA VAL A 153 9.21 -17.01 -4.50
C VAL A 153 9.22 -18.17 -3.50
N LEU A 154 9.19 -17.93 -2.17
CA LEU A 154 9.26 -18.99 -1.16
C LEU A 154 7.98 -19.84 -1.11
N LYS A 155 6.79 -19.21 -1.21
CA LYS A 155 5.51 -19.94 -1.29
C LYS A 155 5.44 -20.87 -2.52
N LYS A 156 5.99 -20.43 -3.66
CA LYS A 156 6.07 -21.26 -4.88
C LYS A 156 7.06 -22.42 -4.76
N ILE A 157 8.18 -22.23 -4.06
CA ILE A 157 9.18 -23.28 -3.85
C ILE A 157 8.63 -24.36 -2.91
N VAL A 158 8.01 -23.97 -1.79
CA VAL A 158 7.38 -24.92 -0.84
C VAL A 158 6.26 -25.73 -1.52
N ALA A 159 5.43 -25.10 -2.36
CA ALA A 159 4.38 -25.77 -3.11
C ALA A 159 4.90 -26.76 -4.18
N ARG A 160 6.14 -26.59 -4.66
CA ARG A 160 6.79 -27.50 -5.63
C ARG A 160 7.44 -28.70 -4.95
N ILE A 161 7.98 -28.52 -3.75
CA ILE A 161 8.62 -29.59 -2.98
C ILE A 161 7.58 -30.61 -2.47
N GLY A 162 6.40 -30.13 -2.04
CA GLY A 162 5.32 -31.02 -1.55
C GLY A 162 4.59 -31.85 -2.62
N LYS A 163 4.79 -31.58 -3.92
CA LYS A 163 4.14 -32.32 -5.03
C LYS A 163 5.05 -33.35 -5.72
N GLY A 164 6.26 -33.56 -5.21
CA GLY A 164 7.23 -34.52 -5.76
C GLY A 164 7.42 -35.78 -4.92
N ILE A 165 6.59 -35.98 -3.88
CA ILE A 165 6.64 -37.15 -2.98
C ILE A 165 5.22 -37.74 -2.88
N GLU A 166 4.65 -38.13 -4.01
CA GLU A 166 3.56 -39.11 -4.11
C GLU A 166 3.75 -39.93 -5.38
#